data_AF-A0A8S1MNJ2-F1
#
_entry.id   AF-A0A8S1MNJ2-F1
#
_cell.length_a   1.000
_cell.length_b   1.000
_cell.length_c   1.000
_cell.angle_alpha   90.00
_cell.angle_beta   90.00
_cell.angle_gamma   90.00
#
_symmetry.space_group_name_H-M   'P 1'
#
loop_
_entity.id
_entity.type
_entity.pdbx_description
1 polymer ?
#
loop_
_entity_poly.entity_id
_entity_poly.type
_entity_poly.pdbx_seq_one_letter_code
_entity_poly.pdbx_strand_id
1 'polypeptide(L)'
;MAERHRFSSQQKLPTLDFSQVNRIPTEGINVNITVQSGDAQFVSFRSLNELNPKLNFPTNTNESSSQQINQTIQNDLTKNKKMILMLRKTLYKQDYEYQGYQQNMIKQIRTVTRMQKQVKKVPHRIDPFNNIIDKSPNNIQQIAKKKVSYPMYFNGAFFSKLQHSWIPTIRENTMAADFQNKIYMFGGIGSEVMGDLIEYEIQTKKFREIKQNGDIPLNRYGHCLHSIGYPMNLSTQFSYDNQQYTQINGKQLIMYGGEMQYNAALRLRENLSDTRIFDLETKTWQLLKPNYENIPESRRSFGSCIVGKGLIVMGGIRSKFSNFNDIHYLNLNLCKWNPLDTYKNPFNKGLAFQQLVCTYNKPQLIFEKKDTRGKPYKALEYEGIYCFGGCYIDDDKNTQFYNHFMALLKLDQPNNPWVIPETTGKPPLPRIQHTASYVQDMNIIIIFGGRDDSRSHPYFNDLFAYKICEKEWVQLDVYGNVPRPRASHSAVAYKSQVLYFGGVSMNGYLEFSVNVAEFNQNQIRQLQAETKTYESTTNIQSPKEEYQRQSILSKQYFSLHQIAPIQKPGQMTKAEEVNQKIQQLSFTNFPLHFK
;
A
#
# COMPACT_ATOMS: atom_id res chain seq x y z
N MET A 1 4.35 58.58 15.74
CA MET A 1 5.82 58.70 15.89
C MET A 1 6.35 57.28 16.03
N ALA A 2 6.71 56.53 14.99
CA ALA A 2 7.68 56.77 13.93
C ALA A 2 9.11 56.96 14.47
N GLU A 3 9.93 55.91 14.35
CA GLU A 3 11.38 55.94 14.01
C GLU A 3 11.80 54.46 13.83
N ARG A 4 12.06 53.91 12.63
CA ARG A 4 13.05 54.21 11.57
C ARG A 4 14.50 54.19 12.06
N HIS A 5 15.20 53.09 11.75
CA HIS A 5 16.56 53.17 11.22
C HIS A 5 16.73 52.25 10.00
N ARG A 6 17.13 52.88 8.89
CA ARG A 6 17.59 52.31 7.61
C ARG A 6 19.11 52.18 7.65
N PHE A 7 19.66 51.18 6.94
CA PHE A 7 20.83 51.25 6.03
C PHE A 7 20.76 49.96 5.17
N SER A 8 20.25 49.99 3.94
CA SER A 8 20.93 50.24 2.65
C SER A 8 21.96 49.19 2.22
N SER A 9 21.66 48.45 1.16
CA SER A 9 22.55 48.30 0.00
C SER A 9 21.77 47.75 -1.19
N GLN A 10 21.67 48.58 -2.22
CA GLN A 10 21.21 48.21 -3.56
C GLN A 10 22.39 47.58 -4.31
N GLN A 11 22.17 46.46 -4.98
CA GLN A 11 22.96 46.08 -6.15
C GLN A 11 22.03 45.93 -7.36
N LYS A 12 22.30 46.78 -8.36
CA LYS A 12 21.63 46.87 -9.65
C LYS A 12 21.89 45.60 -10.48
N LEU A 13 20.85 45.06 -11.11
CA LEU A 13 20.99 44.12 -12.23
C LEU A 13 21.43 44.88 -13.49
N PRO A 14 22.33 44.33 -14.33
CA PRO A 14 22.73 44.98 -15.57
C PRO A 14 21.64 44.88 -16.64
N THR A 15 21.36 46.01 -17.27
CA THR A 15 20.56 46.15 -18.50
C THR A 15 21.41 45.73 -19.70
N LEU A 16 20.94 44.80 -20.52
CA LEU A 16 21.53 44.44 -21.81
C LEU A 16 20.91 45.31 -22.92
N ASP A 17 21.78 46.07 -23.59
CA ASP A 17 21.52 46.90 -24.76
C ASP A 17 21.39 46.02 -26.02
N PHE A 18 20.33 46.24 -26.80
CA PHE A 18 20.10 45.59 -28.10
C PHE A 18 20.33 46.62 -29.21
N SER A 19 21.58 47.01 -29.39
CA SER A 19 22.01 47.70 -30.58
C SER A 19 23.28 47.03 -31.10
N GLN A 20 23.30 46.72 -32.40
CA GLN A 20 24.29 45.95 -33.15
C GLN A 20 24.00 44.44 -33.35
N VAL A 21 23.02 44.16 -34.22
CA VAL A 21 23.06 42.96 -35.07
C VAL A 21 23.05 43.45 -36.52
N ASN A 22 24.23 43.66 -37.08
CA ASN A 22 24.41 43.86 -38.52
C ASN A 22 25.18 42.67 -39.10
N ARG A 23 24.52 42.00 -40.06
CA ARG A 23 25.05 41.18 -41.16
C ARG A 23 25.95 39.99 -40.79
N ILE A 24 25.43 38.78 -41.01
CA ILE A 24 26.24 37.57 -41.20
C ILE A 24 26.04 37.12 -42.66
N PRO A 25 27.11 36.93 -43.46
CA PRO A 25 27.02 36.30 -44.77
C PRO A 25 26.80 34.79 -44.63
N THR A 26 26.06 34.24 -45.58
CA THR A 26 25.85 32.81 -45.79
C THR A 26 27.16 32.10 -46.10
N GLU A 27 27.70 31.34 -45.15
CA GLU A 27 28.52 30.14 -45.37
C GLU A 27 28.75 29.41 -44.03
N GLY A 28 28.79 28.08 -44.07
CA GLY A 28 28.56 27.19 -42.93
C GLY A 28 29.49 27.39 -41.72
N ILE A 29 28.90 27.52 -40.53
CA ILE A 29 29.63 27.57 -39.25
C ILE A 29 29.39 26.26 -38.48
N ASN A 30 30.43 25.44 -38.38
CA ASN A 30 30.57 24.42 -37.34
C ASN A 30 30.95 25.12 -36.03
N VAL A 31 30.05 25.11 -35.04
CA VAL A 31 30.34 25.61 -33.69
C VAL A 31 30.79 24.44 -32.81
N ASN A 32 32.11 24.31 -32.60
CA ASN A 32 32.67 23.45 -31.56
C ASN A 32 32.71 24.22 -30.23
N ILE A 33 31.97 23.75 -29.23
CA ILE A 33 32.02 24.30 -27.87
C ILE A 33 32.91 23.37 -27.03
N THR A 34 34.07 23.88 -26.60
CA THR A 34 34.96 23.20 -25.65
C THR A 34 34.71 23.75 -24.25
N VAL A 35 34.46 22.87 -23.27
CA VAL A 35 34.40 23.23 -21.84
C VAL A 35 35.37 22.33 -21.08
N GLN A 36 36.28 22.92 -20.31
CA GLN A 36 37.27 22.22 -19.48
C GLN A 36 36.89 22.21 -17.98
N SER A 37 37.27 21.10 -17.34
CA SER A 37 37.18 20.71 -15.90
C SER A 37 35.83 20.19 -15.41
N GLY A 38 35.70 19.04 -14.75
CA GLY A 38 36.62 17.94 -14.42
C GLY A 38 35.76 16.76 -13.92
N ASP A 39 36.02 15.57 -14.48
CA ASP A 39 35.49 14.24 -14.15
C ASP A 39 33.97 13.97 -14.31
N ALA A 40 33.49 13.95 -15.55
CA ALA A 40 32.43 13.03 -16.01
C ALA A 40 32.48 12.85 -17.55
N GLN A 41 32.24 11.62 -18.02
CA GLN A 41 32.49 11.12 -19.38
C GLN A 41 31.69 11.85 -20.50
N PHE A 42 32.33 11.98 -21.67
CA PHE A 42 31.86 12.67 -22.88
C PHE A 42 30.65 12.01 -23.54
N VAL A 43 29.66 12.81 -23.97
CA VAL A 43 28.62 12.39 -24.93
C VAL A 43 28.56 13.42 -26.07
N SER A 44 28.88 13.01 -27.30
CA SER A 44 28.76 13.86 -28.49
C SER A 44 27.32 13.95 -28.96
N PHE A 45 26.77 15.15 -29.17
CA PHE A 45 25.48 15.32 -29.84
C PHE A 45 25.69 15.39 -31.36
N ARG A 46 25.06 14.47 -32.12
CA ARG A 46 24.99 14.53 -33.58
C ARG A 46 23.92 15.53 -34.03
N SER A 47 24.12 16.05 -35.25
CA SER A 47 23.35 17.06 -36.00
C SER A 47 21.81 17.04 -35.82
N LEU A 48 21.22 18.25 -35.84
CA LEU A 48 19.80 18.56 -35.66
C LEU A 48 18.84 17.95 -36.72
N ASN A 49 19.35 17.29 -37.76
CA ASN A 49 18.51 16.76 -38.85
C ASN A 49 17.84 15.41 -38.55
N GLU A 50 18.06 14.79 -37.39
CA GLU A 50 17.57 13.42 -37.10
C GLU A 50 16.39 13.33 -36.13
N LEU A 51 15.82 14.46 -35.68
CA LEU A 51 14.79 14.48 -34.63
C LEU A 51 13.32 14.54 -35.11
N ASN A 52 13.03 14.47 -36.42
CA ASN A 52 11.62 14.50 -36.88
C ASN A 52 11.39 13.85 -38.26
N PRO A 53 10.87 12.60 -38.36
CA PRO A 53 10.67 11.93 -39.65
C PRO A 53 9.35 12.28 -40.36
N LYS A 54 8.64 13.34 -39.96
CA LYS A 54 7.36 13.77 -40.58
C LYS A 54 7.37 15.20 -41.16
N LEU A 55 8.53 15.72 -41.55
CA LEU A 55 8.62 16.93 -42.37
C LEU A 55 8.95 16.54 -43.82
N ASN A 56 7.94 16.13 -44.58
CA ASN A 56 8.03 16.17 -46.04
C ASN A 56 8.01 17.64 -46.43
N PHE A 57 9.17 18.18 -46.82
CA PHE A 57 9.25 19.51 -47.42
C PHE A 57 8.76 19.44 -48.86
N PRO A 58 7.69 20.17 -49.25
CA PRO A 58 7.45 20.43 -50.66
C PRO A 58 8.62 21.28 -51.16
N THR A 59 9.28 20.83 -52.21
CA THR A 59 10.23 21.63 -52.98
C THR A 59 9.46 22.71 -53.72
N ASN A 60 9.10 23.78 -53.00
CA ASN A 60 8.82 25.13 -53.46
C ASN A 60 8.12 25.88 -52.31
N THR A 61 8.83 26.78 -51.62
CA THR A 61 8.14 27.71 -50.73
C THR A 61 8.71 29.12 -50.83
N ASN A 62 7.78 30.03 -51.06
CA ASN A 62 7.92 31.47 -51.04
C ASN A 62 8.37 31.98 -49.65
N GLU A 63 9.04 33.14 -49.64
CA GLU A 63 9.72 33.75 -48.50
C GLU A 63 8.89 33.97 -47.22
N SER A 64 7.56 33.87 -47.26
CA SER A 64 6.70 34.06 -46.07
C SER A 64 6.70 32.85 -45.11
N SER A 65 7.05 31.65 -45.58
CA SER A 65 7.06 30.42 -44.77
C SER A 65 8.28 30.33 -43.85
N SER A 66 9.41 30.89 -44.28
CA SER A 66 10.69 30.84 -43.57
C SER A 66 10.71 31.73 -42.32
N GLN A 67 9.93 32.82 -42.31
CA GLN A 67 9.85 33.74 -41.15
C GLN A 67 9.08 33.12 -39.97
N GLN A 68 7.98 32.41 -40.24
CA GLN A 68 7.21 31.71 -39.19
C GLN A 68 7.99 30.55 -38.55
N ILE A 69 8.79 29.84 -39.34
CA ILE A 69 9.64 28.74 -38.85
C ILE A 69 10.74 29.29 -37.93
N ASN A 70 11.40 30.38 -38.32
CA ASN A 70 12.42 31.02 -37.49
C ASN A 70 11.86 31.55 -36.16
N GLN A 71 10.64 32.09 -36.16
CA GLN A 71 10.00 32.58 -34.94
C GLN A 71 9.63 31.43 -33.97
N THR A 72 9.23 30.27 -34.51
CA THR A 72 8.92 29.07 -33.71
C THR A 72 10.19 28.50 -33.06
N ILE A 73 11.29 28.42 -33.83
CA ILE A 73 12.59 27.94 -33.33
C ILE A 73 13.13 28.85 -32.22
N GLN A 74 13.01 30.17 -32.36
CA GLN A 74 13.44 31.13 -31.33
C GLN A 74 12.62 31.02 -30.04
N ASN A 75 11.31 30.77 -30.16
CA ASN A 75 10.44 30.56 -29.00
C ASN A 75 10.80 29.28 -28.24
N ASP A 76 11.09 28.18 -28.93
CA ASP A 76 11.50 26.92 -28.31
C ASP A 76 12.90 27.00 -27.68
N LEU A 77 13.84 27.69 -28.31
CA LEU A 77 15.15 27.99 -27.71
C LEU A 77 15.03 28.80 -26.42
N THR A 78 14.12 29.77 -26.39
CA THR A 78 13.87 30.61 -25.21
C THR A 78 13.21 29.81 -24.08
N LYS A 79 12.30 28.90 -24.42
CA LYS A 79 11.63 28.00 -23.47
C LYS A 79 12.61 27.00 -22.86
N ASN A 80 13.51 26.43 -23.67
CA ASN A 80 14.55 25.51 -23.22
C ASN A 80 15.60 26.21 -22.33
N LYS A 81 16.00 27.44 -22.65
CA LYS A 81 16.88 28.25 -21.77
C LYS A 81 16.26 28.49 -20.39
N LYS A 82 14.95 28.79 -20.32
CA LYS A 82 14.24 28.97 -19.04
C LYS A 82 14.18 27.67 -18.22
N MET A 83 13.96 26.53 -18.88
CA MET A 83 13.92 25.21 -18.24
C MET A 83 15.30 24.83 -17.65
N ILE A 84 16.38 25.05 -18.40
CA ILE A 84 17.75 24.80 -17.92
C ILE A 84 18.09 25.69 -16.72
N LEU A 85 17.68 26.96 -16.74
CA LEU A 85 17.88 27.88 -15.60
C LEU A 85 17.09 27.44 -14.36
N MET A 86 15.87 26.91 -14.54
CA MET A 86 15.05 26.37 -13.46
C MET A 86 15.69 25.12 -12.85
N LEU A 87 16.17 24.19 -13.68
CA LEU A 87 16.87 22.98 -13.24
C LEU A 87 18.17 23.30 -12.49
N ARG A 88 18.95 24.28 -12.95
CA ARG A 88 20.15 24.76 -12.23
C ARG A 88 19.80 25.33 -10.85
N LYS A 89 18.72 26.12 -10.74
CA LYS A 89 18.27 26.65 -9.43
C LYS A 89 17.81 25.53 -8.49
N THR A 90 17.14 24.50 -9.01
CA THR A 90 16.73 23.33 -8.23
C THR A 90 17.93 22.52 -7.73
N LEU A 91 18.94 22.29 -8.59
CA LEU A 91 20.17 21.59 -8.23
C LEU A 91 20.98 22.36 -7.17
N TYR A 92 21.14 23.68 -7.31
CA TYR A 92 21.81 24.50 -6.29
C TYR A 92 21.08 24.49 -4.94
N LYS A 93 19.75 24.43 -4.94
CA LYS A 93 18.95 24.33 -3.71
C LYS A 93 19.13 22.96 -3.04
N GLN A 94 19.18 21.88 -3.82
CA GLN A 94 19.45 20.52 -3.33
C GLN A 94 20.86 20.38 -2.75
N ASP A 95 21.88 20.99 -3.36
CA ASP A 95 23.25 20.97 -2.83
C ASP A 95 23.36 21.74 -1.50
N TYR A 96 22.70 22.89 -1.39
CA TYR A 96 22.68 23.67 -0.14
C TYR A 96 21.97 22.93 1.00
N GLU A 97 20.85 22.27 0.70
CA GLU A 97 20.12 21.42 1.66
C GLU A 97 20.93 20.18 2.07
N TYR A 98 21.67 19.57 1.14
CA TYR A 98 22.55 18.41 1.40
C TYR A 98 23.74 18.77 2.29
N GLN A 99 24.36 19.94 2.10
CA GLN A 99 25.41 20.45 2.99
C GLN A 99 24.89 20.73 4.41
N GLY A 100 23.68 21.30 4.54
CA GLY A 100 23.02 21.49 5.83
C GLY A 100 22.75 20.16 6.56
N TYR A 101 22.33 19.14 5.81
CA TYR A 101 22.09 17.79 6.34
C TYR A 101 23.38 17.12 6.86
N GLN A 102 24.47 17.21 6.11
CA GLN A 102 25.77 16.66 6.54
C GLN A 102 26.29 17.31 7.83
N GLN A 103 26.13 18.63 7.99
CA GLN A 103 26.53 19.32 9.22
C GLN A 103 25.69 18.89 10.44
N ASN A 104 24.39 18.65 10.26
CA ASN A 104 23.53 18.13 11.32
C ASN A 104 23.85 16.68 11.70
N MET A 105 24.16 15.82 10.73
CA MET A 105 24.64 14.46 10.99
C MET A 105 25.95 14.46 11.80
N ILE A 106 26.92 15.32 11.45
CA ILE A 106 28.18 15.43 12.20
C ILE A 106 27.93 15.89 13.65
N LYS A 107 26.99 16.82 13.87
CA LYS A 107 26.57 17.23 15.23
C LYS A 107 25.95 16.06 16.00
N GLN A 108 25.04 15.30 15.39
CA GLN A 108 24.39 14.16 16.03
C GLN A 108 25.39 13.05 16.39
N ILE A 109 26.32 12.72 15.49
CA ILE A 109 27.39 11.75 15.74
C ILE A 109 28.23 12.17 16.94
N ARG A 110 28.64 13.45 17.03
CA ARG A 110 29.41 13.97 18.18
C ARG A 110 28.64 13.85 19.50
N THR A 111 27.33 14.09 19.48
CA THR A 111 26.48 13.95 20.67
C THR A 111 26.40 12.49 21.12
N VAL A 112 26.18 11.55 20.19
CA VAL A 112 26.13 10.11 20.48
C VAL A 112 27.47 9.60 21.02
N THR A 113 28.60 10.02 20.43
CA THR A 113 29.93 9.67 20.94
C THR A 113 30.18 10.20 22.35
N ARG A 114 29.63 11.37 22.69
CA ARG A 114 29.73 11.95 24.05
C ARG A 114 28.90 11.18 25.06
N MET A 115 27.69 10.75 24.69
CA MET A 115 26.83 9.90 25.54
C MET A 115 27.47 8.51 25.77
N GLN A 116 28.04 7.90 24.74
CA GLN A 116 28.71 6.60 24.86
C GLN A 116 29.95 6.64 25.78
N LYS A 117 30.65 7.77 25.86
CA LYS A 117 31.75 7.98 26.82
C LYS A 117 31.27 8.14 28.28
N GLN A 118 30.03 8.57 28.49
CA GLN A 118 29.44 8.71 29.83
C GLN A 118 28.90 7.38 30.38
N VAL A 119 28.39 6.50 29.52
CA VAL A 119 27.88 5.16 29.90
C VAL A 119 28.99 4.24 30.42
N LYS A 120 30.25 4.41 29.98
CA LYS A 120 31.40 3.61 30.45
C LYS A 120 31.88 3.93 31.88
N LYS A 121 31.24 4.84 32.62
CA LYS A 121 31.68 5.28 33.97
C LYS A 121 30.79 4.84 35.13
N VAL A 122 29.80 3.97 34.93
CA VAL A 122 28.90 3.51 36.01
C VAL A 122 29.28 2.09 36.45
N PRO A 123 29.72 1.84 37.69
CA PRO A 123 30.01 0.49 38.18
C PRO A 123 28.74 -0.22 38.66
N HIS A 124 28.61 -1.50 38.30
CA HIS A 124 27.53 -2.38 38.73
C HIS A 124 27.69 -2.79 40.21
N ARG A 125 26.63 -2.63 41.01
CA ARG A 125 26.44 -3.36 42.27
C ARG A 125 25.18 -4.23 42.15
N ILE A 126 25.34 -5.52 42.42
CA ILE A 126 24.27 -6.48 42.68
C ILE A 126 24.42 -6.84 44.16
N ASP A 127 23.33 -6.81 44.92
CA ASP A 127 23.23 -7.54 46.18
C ASP A 127 21.91 -8.34 46.23
N PRO A 128 21.91 -9.58 46.74
CA PRO A 128 20.75 -10.46 46.81
C PRO A 128 20.11 -10.43 48.21
N PHE A 129 18.78 -10.41 48.32
CA PHE A 129 18.13 -10.80 49.59
C PHE A 129 16.85 -11.61 49.37
N ASN A 130 16.87 -12.79 49.99
CA ASN A 130 15.78 -13.70 50.26
C ASN A 130 14.89 -13.21 51.42
N ASN A 131 13.68 -13.78 51.47
CA ASN A 131 12.76 -13.96 52.59
C ASN A 131 11.96 -12.74 53.10
N ILE A 132 10.64 -12.76 52.85
CA ILE A 132 9.62 -12.83 53.92
C ILE A 132 8.49 -13.77 53.44
N ILE A 133 8.33 -14.89 54.14
CA ILE A 133 7.16 -15.76 54.11
C ILE A 133 6.20 -15.20 55.16
N ASP A 134 4.94 -14.96 54.80
CA ASP A 134 3.87 -14.92 55.80
C ASP A 134 2.69 -15.77 55.34
N LYS A 135 2.19 -16.58 56.29
CA LYS A 135 1.24 -17.65 56.10
C LYS A 135 -0.16 -17.16 56.49
N SER A 136 -1.12 -17.24 55.59
CA SER A 136 -2.49 -17.56 55.98
C SER A 136 -3.16 -18.45 54.92
N PRO A 137 -3.59 -19.68 55.27
CA PRO A 137 -4.37 -20.53 54.39
C PRO A 137 -5.83 -20.40 54.79
N ASN A 138 -6.66 -19.79 53.94
CA ASN A 138 -8.07 -20.13 53.70
C ASN A 138 -8.71 -19.08 52.80
N ASN A 139 -9.39 -19.53 51.74
CA ASN A 139 -10.19 -18.78 50.74
C ASN A 139 -9.60 -18.51 49.34
N ILE A 140 -8.63 -19.30 48.84
CA ILE A 140 -8.23 -19.23 47.41
C ILE A 140 -8.82 -20.38 46.55
N GLN A 141 -9.55 -21.33 47.12
CA GLN A 141 -10.03 -22.52 46.37
C GLN A 141 -11.42 -22.43 45.69
N GLN A 142 -12.09 -21.26 45.62
CA GLN A 142 -13.40 -21.17 44.94
C GLN A 142 -13.57 -20.06 43.91
N ILE A 143 -12.49 -19.45 43.44
CA ILE A 143 -12.52 -18.68 42.18
C ILE A 143 -11.41 -19.22 41.28
N ALA A 144 -11.59 -20.47 40.84
CA ALA A 144 -11.01 -20.95 39.61
C ALA A 144 -11.63 -20.15 38.45
N LYS A 145 -11.19 -18.89 38.29
CA LYS A 145 -11.13 -18.26 36.97
C LYS A 145 -10.39 -19.28 36.12
N LYS A 146 -11.10 -19.94 35.20
CA LYS A 146 -10.49 -20.59 34.04
C LYS A 146 -9.67 -19.52 33.32
N LYS A 147 -8.44 -19.28 33.79
CA LYS A 147 -7.35 -18.86 32.93
C LYS A 147 -7.27 -19.95 31.90
N VAL A 148 -7.81 -19.70 30.72
CA VAL A 148 -7.38 -20.43 29.53
C VAL A 148 -5.92 -20.05 29.37
N SER A 149 -5.07 -20.80 30.07
CA SER A 149 -3.64 -20.84 29.83
C SER A 149 -3.52 -21.37 28.41
N TYR A 150 -3.17 -20.52 27.44
CA TYR A 150 -2.62 -20.98 26.17
C TYR A 150 -1.14 -21.27 26.44
N PRO A 151 -0.74 -22.50 26.82
CA PRO A 151 0.63 -22.80 27.14
C PRO A 151 1.29 -23.21 25.82
N MET A 152 1.56 -22.23 24.97
CA MET A 152 2.41 -22.44 23.82
C MET A 152 3.07 -21.10 23.48
N TYR A 153 4.38 -21.04 23.70
CA TYR A 153 5.25 -19.96 23.28
C TYR A 153 4.90 -19.52 21.86
N PHE A 154 4.16 -18.41 21.74
CA PHE A 154 3.81 -17.79 20.47
C PHE A 154 5.05 -17.03 19.99
N ASN A 155 6.00 -17.74 19.40
CA ASN A 155 7.35 -17.22 19.14
C ASN A 155 7.61 -16.86 17.69
N GLY A 156 6.76 -17.28 16.75
CA GLY A 156 7.02 -16.97 15.35
C GLY A 156 5.97 -17.45 14.37
N ALA A 157 6.23 -17.17 13.09
CA ALA A 157 5.43 -17.57 11.96
C ALA A 157 6.29 -18.24 10.87
N PHE A 158 5.73 -19.22 10.17
CA PHE A 158 6.40 -19.85 9.03
C PHE A 158 5.77 -19.36 7.72
N PHE A 159 6.60 -18.82 6.83
CA PHE A 159 6.15 -18.37 5.51
C PHE A 159 6.35 -19.42 4.44
N SER A 160 5.31 -19.65 3.65
CA SER A 160 5.34 -20.46 2.45
C SER A 160 4.96 -19.62 1.23
N LYS A 161 5.75 -19.68 0.16
CA LYS A 161 5.39 -19.11 -1.15
C LYS A 161 4.76 -20.20 -1.98
N LEU A 162 3.50 -20.02 -2.36
CA LEU A 162 2.78 -21.00 -3.18
C LEU A 162 3.07 -20.75 -4.66
N GLN A 163 3.35 -21.83 -5.39
CA GLN A 163 3.49 -21.83 -6.84
C GLN A 163 2.13 -22.09 -7.49
N HIS A 164 1.88 -21.45 -8.63
CA HIS A 164 0.63 -21.55 -9.34
C HIS A 164 0.91 -21.65 -10.84
N SER A 165 0.06 -22.38 -11.56
CA SER A 165 0.13 -22.47 -13.02
C SER A 165 -0.27 -21.16 -13.71
N TRP A 166 -1.18 -20.41 -13.08
CA TRP A 166 -1.61 -19.09 -13.52
C TRP A 166 -1.80 -18.19 -12.30
N ILE A 167 -1.34 -16.95 -12.42
CA ILE A 167 -1.51 -15.91 -11.42
C ILE A 167 -2.13 -14.67 -12.08
N PRO A 168 -2.89 -13.86 -11.33
CA PRO A 168 -3.36 -12.56 -11.80
C PRO A 168 -2.19 -11.62 -12.12
N THR A 169 -2.48 -10.62 -12.96
CA THR A 169 -1.53 -9.54 -13.29
C THR A 169 -1.02 -8.85 -12.02
N ILE A 170 0.26 -8.49 -12.01
CA ILE A 170 0.91 -7.76 -10.92
C ILE A 170 0.19 -6.42 -10.66
N ARG A 171 -0.09 -6.15 -9.39
CA ARG A 171 -0.84 -4.96 -8.97
C ARG A 171 -0.66 -4.68 -7.48
N GLU A 172 -0.89 -3.44 -7.12
CA GLU A 172 -1.05 -2.99 -5.74
C GLU A 172 -2.47 -2.48 -5.48
N ASN A 173 -2.82 -2.26 -4.21
CA ASN A 173 -4.12 -1.73 -3.77
C ASN A 173 -5.32 -2.53 -4.30
N THR A 174 -5.14 -3.82 -4.60
CA THR A 174 -6.25 -4.77 -4.74
C THR A 174 -6.89 -4.96 -3.37
N MET A 175 -8.21 -5.05 -3.30
CA MET A 175 -8.90 -5.39 -2.07
C MET A 175 -9.33 -6.85 -2.10
N ALA A 176 -9.26 -7.52 -0.96
CA ALA A 176 -9.55 -8.95 -0.82
C ALA A 176 -10.58 -9.18 0.29
N ALA A 177 -11.51 -10.11 0.06
CA ALA A 177 -12.51 -10.53 1.03
C ALA A 177 -12.68 -12.05 1.00
N ASP A 178 -12.75 -12.70 2.15
CA ASP A 178 -13.01 -14.14 2.23
C ASP A 178 -14.50 -14.45 2.36
N PHE A 179 -14.93 -15.54 1.72
CA PHE A 179 -16.25 -16.12 1.91
C PHE A 179 -16.19 -17.62 1.62
N GLN A 180 -16.67 -18.45 2.56
CA GLN A 180 -16.80 -19.92 2.43
C GLN A 180 -15.59 -20.61 1.76
N ASN A 181 -14.39 -20.48 2.35
CA ASN A 181 -13.11 -21.05 1.87
C ASN A 181 -12.58 -20.50 0.54
N LYS A 182 -13.13 -19.39 0.04
CA LYS A 182 -12.64 -18.68 -1.13
C LYS A 182 -12.28 -17.25 -0.77
N ILE A 183 -11.35 -16.69 -1.51
CA ILE A 183 -10.94 -15.29 -1.40
C ILE A 183 -11.28 -14.62 -2.72
N TYR A 184 -12.03 -13.53 -2.64
CA TYR A 184 -12.41 -12.72 -3.79
C TYR A 184 -11.61 -11.43 -3.76
N MET A 185 -11.04 -11.06 -4.90
CA MET A 185 -10.20 -9.89 -5.06
C MET A 185 -10.69 -9.04 -6.22
N PHE A 186 -10.78 -7.74 -6.00
CA PHE A 186 -11.23 -6.80 -7.03
C PHE A 186 -10.26 -5.63 -7.19
N GLY A 187 -10.14 -5.17 -8.43
CA GLY A 187 -9.49 -3.93 -8.80
C GLY A 187 -7.98 -3.91 -8.58
N GLY A 188 -7.46 -2.76 -8.15
CA GLY A 188 -6.02 -2.50 -7.98
C GLY A 188 -5.41 -1.73 -9.15
N ILE A 189 -4.12 -1.43 -9.03
CA ILE A 189 -3.36 -0.68 -10.03
C ILE A 189 -2.02 -1.36 -10.32
N GLY A 190 -1.74 -1.55 -11.60
CA GLY A 190 -0.45 -1.99 -12.13
C GLY A 190 -0.03 -1.04 -13.27
N SER A 191 0.20 -1.57 -14.47
CA SER A 191 0.31 -0.74 -15.68
C SER A 191 -0.95 0.06 -15.96
N GLU A 192 -2.10 -0.48 -15.57
CA GLU A 192 -3.41 0.12 -15.70
C GLU A 192 -4.22 -0.09 -14.42
N VAL A 193 -5.32 0.67 -14.29
CA VAL A 193 -6.29 0.47 -13.21
C VAL A 193 -7.21 -0.67 -13.60
N MET A 194 -7.34 -1.65 -12.71
CA MET A 194 -7.99 -2.93 -12.98
C MET A 194 -9.42 -2.95 -12.45
N GLY A 195 -10.25 -3.82 -13.03
CA GLY A 195 -11.66 -4.04 -12.68
C GLY A 195 -12.10 -5.50 -12.88
N ASP A 196 -11.13 -6.41 -12.97
CA ASP A 196 -11.34 -7.85 -12.92
C ASP A 196 -11.70 -8.30 -11.49
N LEU A 197 -12.50 -9.37 -11.41
CA LEU A 197 -12.84 -10.04 -10.17
C LEU A 197 -12.16 -11.41 -10.16
N ILE A 198 -11.24 -11.61 -9.22
CA ILE A 198 -10.45 -12.83 -9.09
C ILE A 198 -10.95 -13.63 -7.90
N GLU A 199 -11.14 -14.93 -8.11
CA GLU A 199 -11.34 -15.94 -7.06
C GLU A 199 -10.04 -16.67 -6.79
N TYR A 200 -9.71 -16.89 -5.52
CA TYR A 200 -8.70 -17.82 -5.07
C TYR A 200 -9.35 -18.86 -4.15
N GLU A 201 -9.29 -20.13 -4.56
CA GLU A 201 -9.84 -21.24 -3.79
C GLU A 201 -8.77 -21.82 -2.87
N ILE A 202 -8.97 -21.69 -1.55
CA ILE A 202 -7.93 -22.00 -0.55
C ILE A 202 -7.54 -23.48 -0.56
N GLN A 203 -8.52 -24.37 -0.76
CA GLN A 203 -8.30 -25.82 -0.73
C GLN A 203 -7.49 -26.29 -1.94
N THR A 204 -7.89 -25.87 -3.14
CA THR A 204 -7.23 -26.28 -4.39
C THR A 204 -5.99 -25.44 -4.70
N LYS A 205 -5.81 -24.29 -4.01
CA LYS A 205 -4.75 -23.31 -4.22
C LYS A 205 -4.71 -22.81 -5.65
N LYS A 206 -5.88 -22.51 -6.22
CA LYS A 206 -6.03 -22.09 -7.62
C LYS A 206 -6.70 -20.73 -7.71
N PHE A 207 -6.15 -19.90 -8.59
CA PHE A 207 -6.78 -18.68 -9.05
C PHE A 207 -7.75 -18.96 -10.19
N ARG A 208 -8.82 -18.18 -10.27
CA ARG A 208 -9.77 -18.13 -11.39
C ARG A 208 -10.25 -16.70 -11.56
N GLU A 209 -10.33 -16.23 -12.79
CA GLU A 209 -11.04 -14.99 -13.09
C GLU A 209 -12.54 -15.28 -13.18
N ILE A 210 -13.35 -14.46 -12.51
CA ILE A 210 -14.80 -14.55 -12.54
C ILE A 210 -15.32 -13.67 -13.67
N LYS A 211 -16.11 -14.27 -14.57
CA LYS A 211 -16.91 -13.50 -15.52
C LYS A 211 -18.01 -12.74 -14.77
N GLN A 212 -17.96 -11.41 -14.88
CA GLN A 212 -18.86 -10.48 -14.21
C GLN A 212 -20.04 -10.11 -15.12
N ASN A 213 -21.22 -9.93 -14.54
CA ASN A 213 -22.43 -9.49 -15.24
C ASN A 213 -23.13 -8.36 -14.46
N GLY A 214 -24.14 -7.71 -15.05
CA GLY A 214 -24.94 -6.66 -14.40
C GLY A 214 -24.26 -5.29 -14.40
N ASP A 215 -24.44 -4.53 -13.32
CA ASP A 215 -23.91 -3.17 -13.17
C ASP A 215 -22.41 -3.20 -12.79
N ILE A 216 -21.58 -3.66 -13.72
CA ILE A 216 -20.14 -3.85 -13.47
C ILE A 216 -19.51 -2.51 -13.03
N PRO A 217 -18.84 -2.49 -11.87
CA PRO A 217 -18.21 -1.28 -11.37
C PRO A 217 -17.03 -0.84 -12.25
N LEU A 218 -16.82 0.49 -12.33
CA LEU A 218 -15.63 1.07 -12.95
C LEU A 218 -14.34 0.53 -12.32
N ASN A 219 -13.30 0.38 -13.14
CA ASN A 219 -11.96 0.01 -12.70
C ASN A 219 -11.47 0.99 -11.63
N ARG A 220 -10.93 0.48 -10.52
CA ARG A 220 -10.59 1.31 -9.36
C ARG A 220 -9.58 0.66 -8.41
N TYR A 221 -8.97 1.50 -7.59
CA TYR A 221 -8.11 1.10 -6.48
C TYR A 221 -8.36 1.97 -5.25
N GLY A 222 -7.89 1.54 -4.08
CA GLY A 222 -8.12 2.26 -2.81
C GLY A 222 -9.60 2.32 -2.38
N HIS A 223 -10.43 1.43 -2.92
CA HIS A 223 -11.80 1.15 -2.46
C HIS A 223 -11.77 0.24 -1.24
N CYS A 224 -12.94 -0.16 -0.72
CA CYS A 224 -13.04 -1.31 0.18
C CYS A 224 -13.79 -2.47 -0.48
N LEU A 225 -13.47 -3.70 -0.10
CA LEU A 225 -14.21 -4.89 -0.49
C LEU A 225 -14.36 -5.76 0.76
N HIS A 226 -15.59 -6.16 1.10
CA HIS A 226 -15.88 -7.03 2.24
C HIS A 226 -16.93 -8.07 1.86
N SER A 227 -16.88 -9.24 2.50
CA SER A 227 -17.96 -10.23 2.39
C SER A 227 -19.07 -9.91 3.40
N ILE A 228 -20.31 -10.15 2.99
CA ILE A 228 -21.49 -10.14 3.85
C ILE A 228 -21.77 -11.61 4.16
N GLY A 229 -21.21 -12.13 5.25
CA GLY A 229 -21.20 -13.58 5.54
C GLY A 229 -22.16 -14.07 6.63
N TYR A 230 -23.02 -13.21 7.17
CA TYR A 230 -23.91 -13.58 8.28
C TYR A 230 -25.23 -14.16 7.74
N PRO A 231 -25.76 -15.25 8.33
CA PRO A 231 -27.13 -15.67 8.04
C PRO A 231 -28.08 -14.53 8.43
N MET A 232 -28.55 -13.81 7.43
CA MET A 232 -29.62 -12.83 7.59
C MET A 232 -30.90 -13.64 7.75
N ASN A 233 -31.36 -13.82 9.00
CA ASN A 233 -32.64 -14.49 9.30
C ASN A 233 -33.86 -13.83 8.59
N LEU A 234 -33.66 -12.68 7.96
CA LEU A 234 -34.60 -12.00 7.09
C LEU A 234 -33.83 -11.55 5.84
N SER A 235 -34.10 -12.17 4.69
CA SER A 235 -33.68 -11.63 3.41
C SER A 235 -34.21 -10.20 3.30
N THR A 236 -33.33 -9.22 3.34
CA THR A 236 -33.78 -7.84 3.24
C THR A 236 -33.89 -7.50 1.76
N GLN A 237 -35.12 -7.30 1.30
CA GLN A 237 -35.42 -6.93 -0.08
C GLN A 237 -35.69 -5.42 -0.14
N PHE A 238 -34.97 -4.72 -1.00
CA PHE A 238 -35.21 -3.30 -1.27
C PHE A 238 -35.74 -3.14 -2.68
N SER A 239 -36.94 -2.60 -2.88
CA SER A 239 -37.39 -2.18 -4.20
C SER A 239 -36.93 -0.77 -4.50
N TYR A 240 -36.43 -0.59 -5.72
CA TYR A 240 -36.31 0.73 -6.35
C TYR A 240 -37.33 0.82 -7.48
N ASP A 241 -38.12 1.91 -7.51
CA ASP A 241 -39.00 2.30 -8.61
C ASP A 241 -39.77 1.13 -9.24
N ASN A 242 -40.41 0.30 -8.41
CA ASN A 242 -41.26 -0.83 -8.81
C ASN A 242 -40.63 -1.88 -9.75
N GLN A 243 -39.29 -1.95 -9.95
CA GLN A 243 -38.75 -2.89 -10.94
C GLN A 243 -37.56 -3.80 -10.57
N GLN A 244 -36.81 -3.62 -9.49
CA GLN A 244 -35.87 -4.66 -9.03
C GLN A 244 -35.68 -4.66 -7.52
N TYR A 245 -35.69 -5.87 -6.93
CA TYR A 245 -35.40 -6.08 -5.51
C TYR A 245 -33.93 -6.48 -5.33
N THR A 246 -33.11 -5.65 -4.67
CA THR A 246 -31.80 -6.10 -4.20
C THR A 246 -32.00 -6.86 -2.90
N GLN A 247 -31.81 -8.18 -2.94
CA GLN A 247 -31.95 -9.04 -1.76
C GLN A 247 -30.60 -9.23 -1.08
N ILE A 248 -30.37 -8.65 0.10
CA ILE A 248 -29.16 -8.96 0.88
C ILE A 248 -29.43 -10.22 1.73
N ASN A 249 -28.78 -11.32 1.39
CA ASN A 249 -29.02 -12.66 1.97
C ASN A 249 -27.79 -13.27 2.67
N GLY A 250 -26.67 -12.56 2.71
CA GLY A 250 -25.45 -13.05 3.36
C GLY A 250 -24.59 -13.95 2.48
N LYS A 251 -24.72 -13.87 1.14
CA LYS A 251 -23.86 -14.55 0.16
C LYS A 251 -23.27 -13.59 -0.87
N GLN A 252 -22.85 -12.42 -0.40
CA GLN A 252 -22.52 -11.30 -1.26
C GLN A 252 -21.21 -10.64 -0.88
N LEU A 253 -20.59 -9.97 -1.83
CA LEU A 253 -19.53 -9.00 -1.58
C LEU A 253 -20.13 -7.60 -1.63
N ILE A 254 -19.61 -6.69 -0.81
CA ILE A 254 -19.93 -5.27 -0.86
C ILE A 254 -18.67 -4.46 -1.08
N MET A 255 -18.78 -3.46 -1.95
CA MET A 255 -17.73 -2.53 -2.28
C MET A 255 -18.23 -1.09 -2.16
N TYR A 256 -17.34 -0.20 -1.71
CA TYR A 256 -17.61 1.23 -1.66
C TYR A 256 -16.34 2.02 -2.02
N GLY A 257 -16.55 3.15 -2.70
CA GLY A 257 -15.52 4.17 -2.93
C GLY A 257 -14.37 3.75 -3.86
N GLY A 258 -13.20 4.36 -3.65
CA GLY A 258 -11.99 4.18 -4.44
C GLY A 258 -11.69 5.37 -5.34
N GLU A 259 -10.63 5.26 -6.13
CA GLU A 259 -10.32 6.20 -7.22
C GLU A 259 -10.15 5.50 -8.55
N MET A 260 -10.44 6.24 -9.61
CA MET A 260 -10.22 5.84 -10.99
C MET A 260 -8.79 6.18 -11.45
N GLN A 261 -8.49 5.87 -12.70
CA GLN A 261 -7.24 6.28 -13.33
C GLN A 261 -7.10 7.80 -13.36
N TYR A 262 -5.88 8.28 -13.12
CA TYR A 262 -5.59 9.71 -13.17
C TYR A 262 -5.81 10.25 -14.57
N ASN A 263 -6.65 11.29 -14.69
CA ASN A 263 -6.84 12.00 -15.94
C ASN A 263 -5.76 13.07 -16.10
N ALA A 264 -4.75 12.79 -16.93
CA ALA A 264 -3.62 13.69 -17.16
C ALA A 264 -4.03 15.02 -17.84
N ALA A 265 -5.05 15.00 -18.71
CA ALA A 265 -5.53 16.20 -19.41
C ALA A 265 -6.22 17.19 -18.45
N LEU A 266 -7.05 16.67 -17.54
CA LEU A 266 -7.76 17.47 -16.54
C LEU A 266 -6.97 17.66 -15.24
N ARG A 267 -5.81 17.00 -15.12
CA ARG A 267 -5.00 16.90 -13.90
C ARG A 267 -5.82 16.47 -12.67
N LEU A 268 -6.83 15.62 -12.89
CA LEU A 268 -7.83 15.26 -11.91
C LEU A 268 -7.70 13.79 -11.51
N ARG A 269 -7.80 13.54 -10.20
CA ARG A 269 -8.10 12.21 -9.64
C ARG A 269 -9.57 12.18 -9.28
N GLU A 270 -10.32 11.29 -9.91
CA GLU A 270 -11.73 11.12 -9.62
C GLU A 270 -11.91 10.03 -8.55
N ASN A 271 -12.33 10.47 -7.37
CA ASN A 271 -12.75 9.58 -6.30
C ASN A 271 -14.21 9.17 -6.53
N LEU A 272 -14.55 7.97 -6.05
CA LEU A 272 -15.88 7.37 -6.16
C LEU A 272 -16.57 7.33 -4.79
N SER A 273 -17.90 7.24 -4.81
CA SER A 273 -18.77 7.09 -3.63
C SER A 273 -19.92 6.10 -3.88
N ASP A 274 -19.89 5.35 -4.98
CA ASP A 274 -20.90 4.35 -5.29
C ASP A 274 -20.74 3.13 -4.37
N THR A 275 -21.88 2.54 -3.98
CA THR A 275 -21.92 1.28 -3.23
C THR A 275 -22.37 0.17 -4.17
N ARG A 276 -21.59 -0.90 -4.24
CA ARG A 276 -21.82 -2.02 -5.17
C ARG A 276 -21.97 -3.30 -4.38
N ILE A 277 -22.91 -4.13 -4.80
CA ILE A 277 -23.07 -5.48 -4.27
C ILE A 277 -22.83 -6.49 -5.39
N PHE A 278 -22.03 -7.52 -5.11
CA PHE A 278 -21.85 -8.66 -5.99
C PHE A 278 -22.50 -9.89 -5.38
N ASP A 279 -23.41 -10.50 -6.11
CA ASP A 279 -24.03 -11.76 -5.73
C ASP A 279 -23.15 -12.93 -6.18
N LEU A 280 -22.70 -13.75 -5.23
CA LEU A 280 -21.73 -14.83 -5.49
C LEU A 280 -22.34 -16.01 -6.25
N GLU A 281 -23.66 -16.19 -6.20
CA GLU A 281 -24.34 -17.32 -6.86
C GLU A 281 -24.61 -17.00 -8.33
N THR A 282 -25.21 -15.85 -8.59
CA THR A 282 -25.57 -15.37 -9.93
C THR A 282 -24.40 -14.71 -10.66
N LYS A 283 -23.33 -14.33 -9.94
CA LYS A 283 -22.18 -13.59 -10.45
C LYS A 283 -22.56 -12.26 -11.09
N THR A 284 -23.49 -11.55 -10.45
CA THR A 284 -24.01 -10.27 -10.93
C THR A 284 -23.66 -9.14 -9.95
N TRP A 285 -23.19 -8.02 -10.52
CA TRP A 285 -23.07 -6.76 -9.81
C TRP A 285 -24.38 -5.99 -9.87
N GLN A 286 -24.69 -5.29 -8.78
CA GLN A 286 -25.81 -4.37 -8.67
C GLN A 286 -25.34 -3.05 -8.06
N LEU A 287 -25.83 -1.93 -8.59
CA LEU A 287 -25.71 -0.64 -7.92
C LEU A 287 -26.65 -0.62 -6.71
N LEU A 288 -26.09 -0.55 -5.52
CA LEU A 288 -26.88 -0.23 -4.35
C LEU A 288 -27.11 1.30 -4.35
N LYS A 289 -28.37 1.73 -4.21
CA LYS A 289 -28.72 3.15 -4.10
C LYS A 289 -29.18 3.46 -2.67
N PRO A 290 -28.28 3.56 -1.69
CA PRO A 290 -28.67 4.01 -0.36
C PRO A 290 -29.46 5.31 -0.45
N ASN A 291 -30.36 5.53 0.50
CA ASN A 291 -31.11 6.78 0.58
C ASN A 291 -30.17 8.00 0.38
N TYR A 292 -30.65 9.03 -0.32
CA TYR A 292 -29.81 10.17 -0.72
C TYR A 292 -29.29 11.03 0.45
N GLU A 293 -29.73 10.76 1.68
CA GLU A 293 -29.28 11.46 2.88
C GLU A 293 -28.01 10.82 3.43
N ASN A 294 -27.06 11.66 3.84
CA ASN A 294 -25.83 11.25 4.56
C ASN A 294 -24.89 10.30 3.80
N ILE A 295 -24.98 10.24 2.47
CA ILE A 295 -24.00 9.51 1.66
C ILE A 295 -22.62 10.11 1.93
N PRO A 296 -21.62 9.30 2.33
CA PRO A 296 -20.29 9.83 2.57
C PRO A 296 -19.70 10.36 1.26
N GLU A 297 -19.02 11.50 1.34
CA GLU A 297 -18.32 12.09 0.20
C GLU A 297 -17.33 11.12 -0.45
N SER A 298 -17.08 11.30 -1.76
CA SER A 298 -16.21 10.43 -2.53
C SER A 298 -14.76 10.41 -2.02
N ARG A 299 -14.27 9.19 -1.81
CA ARG A 299 -13.05 8.96 -1.04
C ARG A 299 -12.32 7.70 -1.48
N ARG A 300 -11.03 7.67 -1.18
CA ARG A 300 -10.14 6.52 -1.35
C ARG A 300 -9.24 6.34 -0.15
N SER A 301 -8.61 5.17 -0.07
CA SER A 301 -7.57 4.87 0.93
C SER A 301 -8.04 5.14 2.36
N PHE A 302 -9.31 4.83 2.61
CA PHE A 302 -9.98 4.95 3.90
C PHE A 302 -9.94 3.60 4.63
N GLY A 303 -10.18 3.64 5.95
CA GLY A 303 -10.35 2.45 6.76
C GLY A 303 -11.79 1.94 6.67
N SER A 304 -11.98 0.63 6.58
CA SER A 304 -13.31 0.03 6.54
C SER A 304 -13.34 -1.36 7.16
N CYS A 305 -14.49 -1.74 7.71
CA CYS A 305 -14.73 -3.09 8.18
C CYS A 305 -16.24 -3.39 8.27
N ILE A 306 -16.61 -4.66 8.18
CA ILE A 306 -17.97 -5.11 8.49
C ILE A 306 -18.10 -5.38 9.99
N VAL A 307 -19.15 -4.81 10.60
CA VAL A 307 -19.59 -5.14 11.96
C VAL A 307 -21.03 -5.63 11.88
N GLY A 308 -21.22 -6.94 11.84
CA GLY A 308 -22.55 -7.54 11.75
C GLY A 308 -23.25 -7.11 10.46
N LYS A 309 -24.29 -6.29 10.61
CA LYS A 309 -25.12 -5.79 9.50
C LYS A 309 -24.77 -4.34 9.10
N GLY A 310 -23.61 -3.84 9.52
CA GLY A 310 -23.14 -2.49 9.21
C GLY A 310 -21.78 -2.51 8.52
N LEU A 311 -21.63 -1.78 7.42
CA LEU A 311 -20.33 -1.44 6.84
C LEU A 311 -19.85 -0.12 7.44
N ILE A 312 -18.73 -0.13 8.15
CA ILE A 312 -18.07 1.06 8.68
C ILE A 312 -17.09 1.59 7.64
N VAL A 313 -17.09 2.91 7.43
CA VAL A 313 -16.13 3.66 6.61
C VAL A 313 -15.61 4.83 7.43
N MET A 314 -14.28 4.98 7.49
CA MET A 314 -13.62 6.00 8.29
C MET A 314 -12.51 6.69 7.51
N GLY A 315 -12.52 8.02 7.54
CA GLY A 315 -11.45 8.82 6.96
C GLY A 315 -11.32 8.63 5.44
N GLY A 316 -10.09 8.62 4.96
CA GLY A 316 -9.74 8.58 3.53
C GLY A 316 -9.25 9.91 3.01
N ILE A 317 -8.99 9.95 1.71
CA ILE A 317 -8.43 11.11 1.00
C ILE A 317 -9.48 11.66 0.05
N ARG A 318 -9.68 12.98 0.08
CA ARG A 318 -10.51 13.74 -0.88
C ARG A 318 -9.84 13.85 -2.24
N SER A 319 -10.60 14.23 -3.27
CA SER A 319 -10.02 14.53 -4.59
C SER A 319 -9.03 15.70 -4.55
N LYS A 320 -9.18 16.60 -3.57
CA LYS A 320 -8.25 17.72 -3.29
C LYS A 320 -7.11 17.37 -2.33
N PHE A 321 -6.84 16.07 -2.12
CA PHE A 321 -5.76 15.53 -1.29
C PHE A 321 -5.82 15.75 0.23
N SER A 322 -6.78 16.49 0.78
CA SER A 322 -6.98 16.54 2.23
C SER A 322 -7.63 15.27 2.78
N ASN A 323 -7.39 14.98 4.05
CA ASN A 323 -7.93 13.80 4.72
C ASN A 323 -9.31 14.06 5.33
N PHE A 324 -10.14 13.03 5.38
CA PHE A 324 -11.36 13.03 6.18
C PHE A 324 -11.07 12.59 7.62
N ASN A 325 -11.82 13.11 8.58
CA ASN A 325 -11.86 12.68 9.98
C ASN A 325 -13.21 12.10 10.39
N ASP A 326 -14.13 11.96 9.44
CA ASP A 326 -15.48 11.46 9.63
C ASP A 326 -15.51 9.92 9.74
N ILE A 327 -16.61 9.43 10.30
CA ILE A 327 -16.92 8.01 10.37
C ILE A 327 -18.39 7.86 9.97
N HIS A 328 -18.64 6.91 9.08
CA HIS A 328 -19.97 6.59 8.59
C HIS A 328 -20.23 5.11 8.73
N TYR A 329 -21.50 4.75 8.86
CA TYR A 329 -21.95 3.38 8.75
C TYR A 329 -23.10 3.24 7.77
N LEU A 330 -23.01 2.24 6.90
CA LEU A 330 -24.11 1.81 6.05
C LEU A 330 -24.86 0.69 6.76
N ASN A 331 -26.11 0.95 7.12
CA ASN A 331 -27.01 -0.09 7.62
C ASN A 331 -27.46 -0.96 6.44
N LEU A 332 -27.01 -2.21 6.40
CA LEU A 332 -27.33 -3.14 5.30
C LEU A 332 -28.79 -3.64 5.35
N ASN A 333 -29.48 -3.53 6.50
CA ASN A 333 -30.91 -3.86 6.57
C ASN A 333 -31.81 -2.72 6.09
N LEU A 334 -31.33 -1.48 6.19
CA LEU A 334 -32.13 -0.32 5.78
C LEU A 334 -31.64 0.27 4.46
N CYS A 335 -30.51 -0.23 3.94
CA CYS A 335 -29.80 0.37 2.82
C CYS A 335 -29.63 1.88 3.04
N LYS A 336 -29.17 2.27 4.23
CA LYS A 336 -29.10 3.68 4.64
C LYS A 336 -27.75 4.03 5.24
N TRP A 337 -27.10 5.05 4.66
CA TRP A 337 -25.90 5.65 5.24
C TRP A 337 -26.29 6.56 6.41
N ASN A 338 -25.48 6.54 7.45
CA ASN A 338 -25.62 7.45 8.59
C ASN A 338 -24.23 7.89 9.05
N PRO A 339 -24.07 9.14 9.53
CA PRO A 339 -22.90 9.51 10.31
C PRO A 339 -22.84 8.68 11.60
N LEU A 340 -21.62 8.37 12.04
CA LEU A 340 -21.38 7.71 13.31
C LEU A 340 -20.67 8.68 14.25
N ASP A 341 -21.45 9.23 15.19
CA ASP A 341 -20.88 10.08 16.23
C ASP A 341 -19.99 9.25 17.15
N THR A 342 -18.81 9.79 17.44
CA THR A 342 -17.84 9.15 18.33
C THR A 342 -17.31 10.14 19.35
N TYR A 343 -16.95 9.64 20.52
CA TYR A 343 -16.38 10.42 21.61
C TYR A 343 -14.88 10.18 21.73
N LYS A 344 -14.11 11.24 22.06
CA LYS A 344 -12.64 11.19 22.22
C LYS A 344 -11.87 10.68 21.00
N ASN A 345 -12.35 10.97 19.78
CA ASN A 345 -11.67 10.57 18.55
C ASN A 345 -10.23 11.14 18.49
N PRO A 346 -9.18 10.29 18.44
CA PRO A 346 -7.80 10.75 18.42
C PRO A 346 -7.35 11.24 17.03
N PHE A 347 -8.18 11.10 15.99
CA PHE A 347 -7.85 11.38 14.59
C PHE A 347 -8.47 12.68 14.07
N ASN A 348 -8.42 13.75 14.87
CA ASN A 348 -9.08 15.02 14.58
C ASN A 348 -8.56 15.73 13.31
N LYS A 349 -7.29 15.54 12.94
CA LYS A 349 -6.66 16.10 11.73
C LYS A 349 -6.95 15.31 10.44
N GLY A 350 -7.78 14.27 10.54
CA GLY A 350 -8.07 13.35 9.45
C GLY A 350 -7.11 12.16 9.41
N LEU A 351 -7.48 11.14 8.64
CA LEU A 351 -6.76 9.86 8.63
C LEU A 351 -6.92 9.17 7.26
N ALA A 352 -5.83 8.68 6.69
CA ALA A 352 -5.85 7.80 5.52
C ALA A 352 -4.81 6.67 5.65
N PHE A 353 -4.99 5.62 4.85
CA PHE A 353 -4.15 4.41 4.79
C PHE A 353 -4.03 3.63 6.11
N GLN A 354 -4.91 3.91 7.06
CA GLN A 354 -5.09 3.12 8.28
C GLN A 354 -5.73 1.78 7.96
N GLN A 355 -5.55 0.81 8.86
CA GLN A 355 -6.28 -0.45 8.81
C GLN A 355 -7.30 -0.52 9.95
N LEU A 356 -8.52 -0.96 9.64
CA LEU A 356 -9.56 -1.23 10.64
C LEU A 356 -9.76 -2.74 10.77
N VAL A 357 -9.82 -3.22 12.01
CA VAL A 357 -9.97 -4.64 12.33
C VAL A 357 -11.10 -4.81 13.32
N CYS A 358 -12.19 -5.46 12.89
CA CYS A 358 -13.30 -5.82 13.77
C CYS A 358 -12.96 -7.10 14.55
N THR A 359 -13.12 -7.07 15.87
CA THR A 359 -12.78 -8.17 16.78
C THR A 359 -13.95 -8.61 17.66
N TYR A 360 -15.15 -8.08 17.42
CA TYR A 360 -16.35 -8.53 18.12
C TYR A 360 -16.60 -10.02 17.88
N ASN A 361 -16.86 -10.77 18.95
CA ASN A 361 -17.21 -12.19 18.85
C ASN A 361 -18.65 -12.39 18.35
N LYS A 362 -19.56 -11.45 18.67
CA LYS A 362 -20.95 -11.45 18.19
C LYS A 362 -21.30 -10.11 17.51
N PRO A 363 -20.65 -9.80 16.38
CA PRO A 363 -20.76 -8.50 15.72
C PRO A 363 -22.19 -8.19 15.23
N GLN A 364 -23.03 -9.21 14.99
CA GLN A 364 -24.44 -9.06 14.63
C GLN A 364 -25.29 -8.38 15.71
N LEU A 365 -24.88 -8.43 16.98
CA LEU A 365 -25.64 -7.86 18.10
C LEU A 365 -25.31 -6.39 18.38
N ILE A 366 -24.26 -5.84 17.73
CA ILE A 366 -23.73 -4.50 18.04
C ILE A 366 -24.73 -3.40 17.74
N PHE A 367 -25.39 -3.46 16.58
CA PHE A 367 -26.41 -2.47 16.22
C PHE A 367 -27.78 -2.77 16.83
N GLU A 368 -28.04 -4.02 17.23
CA GLU A 368 -29.30 -4.43 17.86
C GLU A 368 -29.35 -4.03 19.35
N LYS A 369 -28.19 -3.82 19.99
CA LYS A 369 -28.00 -3.49 21.42
C LYS A 369 -28.60 -4.49 22.42
N LYS A 370 -29.21 -5.57 21.94
CA LYS A 370 -29.81 -6.65 22.74
C LYS A 370 -29.39 -8.02 22.19
N ASP A 371 -29.29 -9.01 23.07
CA ASP A 371 -29.10 -10.40 22.70
C ASP A 371 -30.40 -11.04 22.21
N THR A 372 -30.33 -12.30 21.76
CA THR A 372 -31.49 -13.07 21.27
C THR A 372 -32.57 -13.31 22.34
N ARG A 373 -32.30 -13.02 23.60
CA ARG A 373 -33.23 -13.14 24.73
C ARG A 373 -33.72 -11.76 25.21
N GLY A 374 -33.41 -10.70 24.46
CA GLY A 374 -33.79 -9.32 24.78
C GLY A 374 -32.96 -8.65 25.87
N LYS A 375 -31.91 -9.29 26.40
CA LYS A 375 -31.02 -8.70 27.42
C LYS A 375 -30.04 -7.73 26.75
N PRO A 376 -29.59 -6.66 27.43
CA PRO A 376 -28.56 -5.77 26.88
C PRO A 376 -27.33 -6.55 26.43
N TYR A 377 -26.91 -6.36 25.17
CA TYR A 377 -25.66 -6.94 24.70
C TYR A 377 -24.48 -6.18 25.33
N LYS A 378 -23.54 -6.92 25.92
CA LYS A 378 -22.33 -6.35 26.51
C LYS A 378 -21.12 -7.05 25.92
N ALA A 379 -20.38 -6.34 25.08
CA ALA A 379 -19.13 -6.85 24.53
C ALA A 379 -18.07 -6.98 25.63
N LEU A 380 -17.05 -7.80 25.38
CA LEU A 380 -15.90 -7.86 26.27
C LEU A 380 -15.10 -6.57 26.18
N GLU A 381 -14.31 -6.28 27.21
CA GLU A 381 -13.54 -5.02 27.30
C GLU A 381 -12.69 -4.78 26.04
N TYR A 382 -12.03 -5.84 25.56
CA TYR A 382 -11.10 -5.82 24.44
C TYR A 382 -11.75 -6.07 23.07
N GLU A 383 -13.06 -6.32 23.00
CA GLU A 383 -13.77 -6.44 21.72
C GLU A 383 -14.08 -5.06 21.15
N GLY A 384 -13.88 -4.86 19.85
CA GLY A 384 -14.23 -3.61 19.18
C GLY A 384 -13.63 -3.50 17.79
N ILE A 385 -13.59 -2.29 17.25
CA ILE A 385 -12.87 -1.99 16.02
C ILE A 385 -11.51 -1.40 16.38
N TYR A 386 -10.45 -2.13 16.07
CA TYR A 386 -9.08 -1.67 16.23
C TYR A 386 -8.65 -0.88 15.00
N CYS A 387 -8.00 0.26 15.21
CA CYS A 387 -7.45 1.14 14.18
C CYS A 387 -5.94 1.27 14.38
N PHE A 388 -5.15 0.94 13.35
CA PHE A 388 -3.70 1.03 13.41
C PHE A 388 -3.08 1.73 12.19
N GLY A 389 -2.02 2.49 12.45
CA GLY A 389 -1.23 3.20 11.45
C GLY A 389 -1.99 4.32 10.74
N GLY A 390 -1.58 4.58 9.49
CA GLY A 390 -2.13 5.64 8.67
C GLY A 390 -1.39 6.97 8.82
N CYS A 391 -1.80 7.95 8.03
CA CYS A 391 -1.22 9.28 7.99
C CYS A 391 -2.27 10.37 7.84
N TYR A 392 -1.84 11.61 8.03
CA TYR A 392 -2.58 12.82 7.75
C TYR A 392 -1.67 13.89 7.15
N ILE A 393 -2.25 14.91 6.54
CA ILE A 393 -1.54 16.08 6.07
C ILE A 393 -1.69 17.19 7.12
N ASP A 394 -0.58 17.73 7.61
CA ASP A 394 -0.59 18.85 8.55
C ASP A 394 -0.81 20.21 7.86
N ASP A 395 -0.89 21.27 8.66
CA ASP A 395 -1.14 22.64 8.19
C ASP A 395 -0.02 23.15 7.25
N ASP A 396 1.19 22.62 7.41
CA ASP A 396 2.35 22.91 6.57
C ASP A 396 2.41 22.03 5.30
N LYS A 397 1.36 21.25 5.04
CA LYS A 397 1.22 20.31 3.91
C LYS A 397 2.23 19.15 3.94
N ASN A 398 2.79 18.84 5.10
CA ASN A 398 3.65 17.69 5.27
C ASN A 398 2.83 16.47 5.67
N THR A 399 3.22 15.31 5.14
CA THR A 399 2.64 14.03 5.55
C THR A 399 3.17 13.67 6.93
N GLN A 400 2.26 13.56 7.89
CA GLN A 400 2.53 13.11 9.25
C GLN A 400 1.98 11.70 9.43
N PHE A 401 2.81 10.83 9.98
CA PHE A 401 2.42 9.45 10.28
C PHE A 401 1.84 9.40 11.69
N TYR A 402 0.75 8.65 11.87
CA TYR A 402 0.24 8.42 13.20
C TYR A 402 1.16 7.44 13.94
N ASN A 403 1.80 7.95 15.00
CA ASN A 403 2.72 7.19 15.83
C ASN A 403 2.02 6.40 16.94
N HIS A 404 0.69 6.40 16.98
CA HIS A 404 -0.05 5.93 18.15
C HIS A 404 -0.28 4.42 18.15
N PHE A 405 -0.03 3.85 19.33
CA PHE A 405 -0.47 2.54 19.80
C PHE A 405 -1.95 2.39 19.46
N MET A 406 -2.24 1.44 18.58
CA MET A 406 -3.57 1.00 18.15
C MET A 406 -4.76 1.51 18.97
N ALA A 407 -5.66 2.27 18.34
CA ALA A 407 -6.86 2.79 18.98
C ALA A 407 -8.03 1.80 18.86
N LEU A 408 -8.92 1.75 19.86
CA LEU A 408 -10.07 0.86 19.91
C LEU A 408 -11.38 1.67 19.94
N LEU A 409 -12.24 1.48 18.95
CA LEU A 409 -13.59 2.05 18.91
C LEU A 409 -14.61 1.06 19.48
N LYS A 410 -15.35 1.50 20.50
CA LYS A 410 -16.33 0.70 21.25
C LYS A 410 -17.77 1.05 20.83
N LEU A 411 -18.30 0.37 19.82
CA LEU A 411 -19.67 0.57 19.31
C LEU A 411 -20.77 0.07 20.27
N ASP A 412 -20.41 -0.77 21.24
CA ASP A 412 -21.32 -1.33 22.24
C ASP A 412 -21.54 -0.38 23.44
N GLN A 413 -20.93 0.79 23.44
CA GLN A 413 -20.96 1.75 24.55
C GLN A 413 -21.62 3.09 24.17
N PRO A 414 -22.14 3.86 25.15
CA PRO A 414 -22.73 5.17 24.88
C PRO A 414 -21.73 6.11 24.17
N ASN A 415 -22.21 6.78 23.12
CA ASN A 415 -21.43 7.74 22.31
C ASN A 415 -20.19 7.15 21.61
N ASN A 416 -20.12 5.82 21.44
CA ASN A 416 -19.09 5.12 20.67
C ASN A 416 -17.67 5.64 20.99
N PRO A 417 -17.17 5.49 22.23
CA PRO A 417 -15.92 6.09 22.63
C PRO A 417 -14.73 5.42 21.93
N TRP A 418 -13.74 6.24 21.59
CA TRP A 418 -12.40 5.78 21.30
C TRP A 418 -11.62 5.58 22.61
N VAL A 419 -10.92 4.46 22.69
CA VAL A 419 -10.05 4.09 23.80
C VAL A 419 -8.66 3.86 23.23
N ILE A 420 -7.65 4.46 23.84
CA ILE A 420 -6.25 4.10 23.59
C ILE A 420 -5.88 3.07 24.66
N PRO A 421 -5.80 1.78 24.32
CA PRO A 421 -5.42 0.75 25.28
C PRO A 421 -3.99 1.01 25.75
N GLU A 422 -3.77 0.89 27.05
CA GLU A 422 -2.42 0.76 27.59
C GLU A 422 -1.86 -0.58 27.13
N THR A 423 -0.70 -0.55 26.47
CA THR A 423 -0.08 -1.73 25.89
C THR A 423 1.32 -1.95 26.43
N THR A 424 1.74 -3.21 26.48
CA THR A 424 3.11 -3.62 26.79
C THR A 424 3.84 -4.10 25.54
N GLY A 425 5.15 -4.32 25.64
CA GLY A 425 5.99 -4.69 24.51
C GLY A 425 6.34 -3.49 23.61
N LYS A 426 6.91 -3.78 22.44
CA LYS A 426 7.30 -2.74 21.46
C LYS A 426 6.34 -2.81 20.26
N PRO A 427 5.54 -1.76 20.01
CA PRO A 427 4.66 -1.75 18.85
C PRO A 427 5.47 -1.66 17.54
N PRO A 428 4.84 -2.00 16.40
CA PRO A 428 5.42 -1.71 15.10
C PRO A 428 5.63 -0.20 14.93
N LEU A 429 6.64 0.14 14.14
CA LEU A 429 6.89 1.53 13.75
C LEU A 429 5.70 2.13 12.98
N PRO A 430 5.56 3.47 13.00
CA PRO A 430 4.54 4.19 12.24
C PRO A 430 4.61 3.80 10.76
N ARG A 431 3.46 3.58 10.12
CA ARG A 431 3.39 3.05 8.76
C ARG A 431 2.05 3.31 8.06
N ILE A 432 2.10 3.38 6.74
CA ILE A 432 0.93 3.39 5.85
C ILE A 432 0.93 2.15 4.95
N GLN A 433 -0.22 1.85 4.36
CA GLN A 433 -0.35 0.81 3.32
C GLN A 433 0.18 -0.58 3.77
N HIS A 434 0.14 -0.82 5.07
CA HIS A 434 0.34 -2.13 5.69
C HIS A 434 -0.98 -2.89 5.69
N THR A 435 -0.94 -4.17 6.03
CA THR A 435 -2.16 -4.95 6.29
C THR A 435 -2.30 -5.24 7.77
N ALA A 436 -3.54 -5.24 8.26
CA ALA A 436 -3.89 -5.72 9.60
C ALA A 436 -4.93 -6.83 9.47
N SER A 437 -4.72 -7.97 10.14
CA SER A 437 -5.60 -9.13 10.01
C SER A 437 -5.88 -9.76 11.37
N TYR A 438 -7.16 -10.02 11.66
CA TYR A 438 -7.57 -10.69 12.90
C TYR A 438 -7.55 -12.21 12.72
N VAL A 439 -6.68 -12.88 13.46
CA VAL A 439 -6.61 -14.34 13.51
C VAL A 439 -7.48 -14.81 14.68
N GLN A 440 -8.77 -15.01 14.40
CA GLN A 440 -9.80 -15.24 15.41
C GLN A 440 -9.52 -16.45 16.31
N ASP A 441 -9.02 -17.56 15.75
CA ASP A 441 -8.72 -18.79 16.50
C ASP A 441 -7.66 -18.59 17.60
N MET A 442 -6.84 -17.55 17.46
CA MET A 442 -5.78 -17.19 18.41
C MET A 442 -6.07 -15.89 19.16
N ASN A 443 -7.15 -15.18 18.80
CA ASN A 443 -7.50 -13.87 19.33
C ASN A 443 -6.35 -12.84 19.26
N ILE A 444 -5.69 -12.74 18.09
CA ILE A 444 -4.57 -11.83 17.85
C ILE A 444 -4.77 -10.99 16.58
N ILE A 445 -4.21 -9.79 16.56
CA ILE A 445 -4.14 -8.95 15.36
C ILE A 445 -2.72 -9.01 14.81
N ILE A 446 -2.60 -9.39 13.54
CA ILE A 446 -1.33 -9.43 12.82
C ILE A 446 -1.15 -8.16 12.01
N ILE A 447 -0.02 -7.49 12.17
CA ILE A 447 0.43 -6.39 11.32
C ILE A 447 1.60 -6.87 10.47
N PHE A 448 1.52 -6.65 9.16
CA PHE A 448 2.59 -7.03 8.23
C PHE A 448 2.90 -5.93 7.22
N GLY A 449 4.19 -5.70 7.00
CA GLY A 449 4.72 -4.81 5.98
C GLY A 449 4.25 -3.36 6.12
N GLY A 450 4.03 -2.71 4.99
CA GLY A 450 3.74 -1.29 4.86
C GLY A 450 5.00 -0.46 4.60
N ARG A 451 4.84 0.85 4.67
CA ARG A 451 5.96 1.78 4.51
C ARG A 451 5.88 3.04 5.36
N ASP A 452 7.04 3.66 5.54
CA ASP A 452 7.24 4.97 6.16
C ASP A 452 8.17 5.78 5.24
N ASP A 453 7.57 6.67 4.44
CA ASP A 453 8.28 7.45 3.43
C ASP A 453 9.26 8.48 4.03
N SER A 454 9.27 8.68 5.36
CA SER A 454 10.25 9.55 6.04
C SER A 454 11.64 8.90 6.20
N ARG A 455 11.79 7.62 5.82
CA ARG A 455 12.99 6.81 6.07
C ARG A 455 13.78 6.51 4.80
N SER A 456 15.07 6.22 4.99
CA SER A 456 15.97 5.77 3.91
C SER A 456 15.58 4.41 3.33
N HIS A 457 15.06 3.50 4.18
CA HIS A 457 14.52 2.20 3.80
C HIS A 457 13.04 2.20 4.15
N PRO A 458 12.17 2.73 3.26
CA PRO A 458 10.81 3.06 3.64
C PRO A 458 9.91 1.83 3.74
N TYR A 459 10.20 0.73 3.04
CA TYR A 459 9.35 -0.47 3.02
C TYR A 459 9.72 -1.45 4.13
N PHE A 460 8.71 -2.04 4.76
CA PHE A 460 8.87 -3.04 5.82
C PHE A 460 8.48 -4.44 5.33
N ASN A 461 9.10 -5.47 5.93
CA ASN A 461 8.68 -6.88 5.90
C ASN A 461 8.62 -7.48 7.31
N ASP A 462 8.54 -6.64 8.33
CA ASP A 462 8.40 -7.07 9.70
C ASP A 462 6.98 -7.60 9.97
N LEU A 463 6.89 -8.51 10.93
CA LEU A 463 5.64 -9.15 11.32
C LEU A 463 5.45 -8.96 12.83
N PHE A 464 4.32 -8.36 13.19
CA PHE A 464 3.97 -8.10 14.58
C PHE A 464 2.62 -8.73 14.89
N ALA A 465 2.50 -9.25 16.11
CA ALA A 465 1.23 -9.63 16.69
C ALA A 465 0.89 -8.72 17.85
N TYR A 466 -0.37 -8.30 17.91
CA TYR A 466 -0.97 -7.77 19.11
C TYR A 466 -1.84 -8.84 19.75
N LYS A 467 -1.46 -9.25 20.95
CA LYS A 467 -2.24 -10.18 21.77
C LYS A 467 -3.35 -9.39 22.46
N ILE A 468 -4.59 -9.58 22.02
CA ILE A 468 -5.73 -8.74 22.38
C ILE A 468 -6.03 -8.82 23.89
N CYS A 469 -6.01 -10.03 24.47
CA CYS A 469 -6.30 -10.24 25.89
C CYS A 469 -5.20 -9.65 26.80
N GLU A 470 -3.95 -9.84 26.42
CA GLU A 470 -2.76 -9.42 27.17
C GLU A 470 -2.41 -7.95 26.94
N LYS A 471 -2.99 -7.33 25.91
CA LYS A 471 -2.65 -5.97 25.43
C LYS A 471 -1.14 -5.82 25.18
N GLU A 472 -0.54 -6.87 24.61
CA GLU A 472 0.91 -6.96 24.41
C GLU A 472 1.25 -6.97 22.92
N TRP A 473 2.21 -6.14 22.53
CA TRP A 473 2.85 -6.18 21.23
C TRP A 473 4.07 -7.11 21.23
N VAL A 474 4.09 -8.04 20.27
CA VAL A 474 5.20 -8.96 20.06
C VAL A 474 5.64 -8.89 18.60
N GLN A 475 6.91 -8.58 18.38
CA GLN A 475 7.53 -8.81 17.08
C GLN A 475 7.82 -10.31 16.93
N LEU A 476 7.36 -10.91 15.84
CA LEU A 476 7.46 -12.36 15.64
C LEU A 476 8.73 -12.73 14.89
N ASP A 477 9.34 -13.85 15.29
CA ASP A 477 10.36 -14.50 14.48
C ASP A 477 9.71 -15.08 13.23
N VAL A 478 10.37 -14.93 12.08
CA VAL A 478 9.84 -15.39 10.79
C VAL A 478 10.77 -16.42 10.17
N TYR A 479 10.17 -17.50 9.68
CA TYR A 479 10.87 -18.65 9.08
C TYR A 479 10.39 -18.91 7.65
N GLY A 480 11.11 -19.75 6.90
CA GLY A 480 10.70 -20.17 5.56
C GLY A 480 10.91 -19.09 4.49
N ASN A 481 9.99 -19.04 3.53
CA ASN A 481 10.03 -18.14 2.38
C ASN A 481 9.50 -16.74 2.72
N VAL A 482 10.25 -16.02 3.57
CA VAL A 482 9.85 -14.69 4.06
C VAL A 482 9.67 -13.72 2.89
N PRO A 483 8.51 -13.02 2.78
CA PRO A 483 8.27 -12.08 1.71
C PRO A 483 9.21 -10.87 1.72
N ARG A 484 9.47 -10.32 0.52
CA ARG A 484 10.15 -9.01 0.36
C ARG A 484 9.40 -7.89 1.08
N PRO A 485 10.13 -6.84 1.52
CA PRO A 485 9.52 -5.60 1.97
C PRO A 485 8.48 -5.10 0.99
N ARG A 486 7.28 -4.81 1.50
CA ARG A 486 6.12 -4.54 0.66
C ARG A 486 5.12 -3.61 1.30
N ALA A 487 4.44 -2.82 0.50
CA ALA A 487 3.29 -2.01 0.87
C ALA A 487 2.17 -2.18 -0.17
N SER A 488 0.96 -1.71 0.16
CA SER A 488 -0.22 -1.76 -0.72
C SER A 488 -0.56 -3.17 -1.22
N HIS A 489 -0.22 -4.18 -0.43
CA HIS A 489 -0.60 -5.56 -0.65
C HIS A 489 -1.91 -5.84 0.07
N SER A 490 -2.57 -6.94 -0.30
CA SER A 490 -3.79 -7.39 0.35
C SER A 490 -3.47 -8.53 1.29
N ALA A 491 -4.24 -8.66 2.38
CA ALA A 491 -4.14 -9.78 3.28
C ALA A 491 -5.52 -10.29 3.67
N VAL A 492 -5.62 -11.60 3.89
CA VAL A 492 -6.82 -12.26 4.40
C VAL A 492 -6.42 -13.27 5.46
N ALA A 493 -7.01 -13.18 6.64
CA ALA A 493 -6.88 -14.20 7.67
C ALA A 493 -7.80 -15.38 7.37
N TYR A 494 -7.29 -16.59 7.51
CA TYR A 494 -8.06 -17.83 7.39
C TYR A 494 -7.56 -18.82 8.42
N LYS A 495 -8.40 -19.13 9.43
CA LYS A 495 -8.03 -19.99 10.56
C LYS A 495 -6.77 -19.46 11.26
N SER A 496 -5.71 -20.27 11.32
CA SER A 496 -4.39 -19.92 11.88
C SER A 496 -3.42 -19.31 10.87
N GLN A 497 -3.89 -18.94 9.67
CA GLN A 497 -3.06 -18.43 8.58
C GLN A 497 -3.43 -17.00 8.20
N VAL A 498 -2.46 -16.28 7.63
CA VAL A 498 -2.72 -15.07 6.85
C VAL A 498 -2.12 -15.23 5.46
N LEU A 499 -2.93 -15.00 4.44
CA LEU A 499 -2.53 -15.06 3.03
C LEU A 499 -2.31 -13.64 2.51
N TYR A 500 -1.17 -13.40 1.87
CA TYR A 500 -0.75 -12.10 1.33
C TYR A 500 -0.64 -12.14 -0.19
N PHE A 501 -1.13 -11.08 -0.85
CA PHE A 501 -1.24 -10.97 -2.30
C PHE A 501 -0.66 -9.66 -2.83
N GLY A 502 0.17 -9.74 -3.86
CA GLY A 502 0.66 -8.60 -4.62
C GLY A 502 1.36 -7.51 -3.78
N GLY A 503 1.13 -6.26 -4.19
CA GLY A 503 1.72 -5.06 -3.59
C GLY A 503 2.94 -4.54 -4.34
N VAL A 504 3.61 -3.58 -3.71
CA VAL A 504 4.78 -2.89 -4.28
C VAL A 504 5.93 -2.92 -3.29
N SER A 505 7.15 -2.97 -3.83
CA SER A 505 8.40 -2.81 -3.07
C SER A 505 9.17 -1.61 -3.59
N MET A 506 10.32 -1.31 -2.96
CA MET A 506 11.24 -0.28 -3.46
C MET A 506 11.67 -0.50 -4.92
N ASN A 507 11.65 -1.75 -5.39
CA ASN A 507 12.07 -2.13 -6.74
C ASN A 507 10.88 -2.26 -7.73
N GLY A 508 9.69 -1.79 -7.37
CA GLY A 508 8.48 -1.87 -8.19
C GLY A 508 7.49 -2.94 -7.74
N TYR A 509 6.52 -3.23 -8.61
CA TYR A 509 5.42 -4.17 -8.35
C TYR A 509 5.93 -5.58 -8.03
N LEU A 510 5.26 -6.24 -7.10
CA LEU A 510 5.54 -7.60 -6.71
C LEU A 510 4.67 -8.58 -7.48
N GLU A 511 5.21 -9.77 -7.72
CA GLU A 511 4.47 -10.89 -8.28
C GLU A 511 3.21 -11.17 -7.45
N PHE A 512 2.09 -11.42 -8.12
CA PHE A 512 0.80 -11.71 -7.47
C PHE A 512 0.71 -13.14 -6.87
N SER A 513 1.87 -13.76 -6.62
CA SER A 513 1.98 -15.03 -5.90
C SER A 513 1.41 -14.95 -4.49
N VAL A 514 0.90 -16.07 -3.99
CA VAL A 514 0.36 -16.16 -2.63
C VAL A 514 1.48 -16.46 -1.65
N ASN A 515 1.63 -15.61 -0.64
CA ASN A 515 2.52 -15.87 0.49
C ASN A 515 1.65 -16.17 1.70
N VAL A 516 1.86 -17.32 2.35
CA VAL A 516 1.06 -17.78 3.49
C VAL A 516 1.93 -17.73 4.73
N ALA A 517 1.50 -16.99 5.76
CA ALA A 517 2.07 -17.06 7.10
C ALA A 517 1.23 -18.01 7.97
N GLU A 518 1.86 -19.07 8.47
CA GLU A 518 1.27 -19.97 9.47
C GLU A 518 1.65 -19.52 10.88
N PHE A 519 0.67 -19.46 11.78
CA PHE A 519 0.85 -19.03 13.17
C PHE A 519 0.66 -20.17 14.18
N ASN A 520 0.12 -21.31 13.76
CA ASN A 520 -0.05 -22.48 14.61
C ASN A 520 1.30 -23.14 14.87
N GLN A 521 1.77 -23.06 16.11
CA GLN A 521 3.10 -23.53 16.49
C GLN A 521 3.32 -25.02 16.26
N ASN A 522 2.27 -25.86 16.30
CA ASN A 522 2.41 -27.29 15.96
C ASN A 522 2.65 -27.47 14.47
N GLN A 523 1.92 -26.74 13.62
CA GLN A 523 2.09 -26.78 12.17
C GLN A 523 3.43 -26.18 11.75
N ILE A 524 3.88 -25.11 12.40
CA ILE A 524 5.21 -24.52 12.17
C ILE A 524 6.32 -25.55 12.41
N ARG A 525 6.27 -26.31 13.52
CA ARG A 525 7.27 -27.35 13.80
C ARG A 525 7.29 -28.43 12.72
N GLN A 526 6.12 -28.83 12.23
CA GLN A 526 6.00 -29.81 11.14
C GLN A 526 6.64 -29.27 9.86
N LEU A 527 6.28 -28.06 9.44
CA LEU A 527 6.83 -27.40 8.25
C LEU A 527 8.35 -27.23 8.32
N GLN A 528 8.88 -26.88 9.51
CA GLN A 528 10.32 -26.79 9.73
C GLN A 528 11.02 -28.14 9.60
N ALA A 529 10.43 -29.22 10.13
CA ALA A 529 10.97 -30.57 10.02
C ALA A 529 10.95 -31.09 8.57
N GLU A 530 9.87 -30.84 7.85
CA GLU A 530 9.75 -31.16 6.42
C GLU A 530 10.81 -30.43 5.58
N THR A 531 11.00 -29.14 5.84
CA THR A 531 12.00 -28.32 5.13
C THR A 531 13.42 -28.86 5.34
N LYS A 532 13.79 -29.16 6.60
CA LYS A 532 15.10 -29.74 6.92
C LYS A 532 15.32 -31.10 6.26
N THR A 533 14.27 -31.92 6.22
CA THR A 533 14.33 -33.24 5.59
C THR A 533 14.55 -33.10 4.08
N TYR A 534 13.84 -32.19 3.41
CA TYR A 534 14.02 -31.90 1.98
C TYR A 534 15.42 -31.38 1.64
N GLU A 535 15.96 -30.45 2.45
CA GLU A 535 17.33 -29.95 2.27
C GLU A 535 18.37 -31.06 2.44
N SER A 536 18.16 -31.98 3.39
CA SER A 536 19.06 -33.12 3.61
C SER A 536 19.01 -34.17 2.50
N THR A 537 17.87 -34.38 1.86
CA THR A 537 17.71 -35.40 0.80
C THR A 537 18.08 -34.92 -0.59
N THR A 538 17.97 -33.61 -0.85
CA THR A 538 18.22 -33.05 -2.19
C THR A 538 19.63 -32.49 -2.38
N ASN A 539 20.45 -32.39 -1.32
CA ASN A 539 21.74 -31.68 -1.34
C ASN A 539 21.65 -30.23 -1.87
N ILE A 540 20.44 -29.68 -1.98
CA ILE A 540 20.17 -28.30 -2.37
C ILE A 540 20.02 -27.52 -1.05
N GLN A 541 21.00 -26.69 -0.73
CA GLN A 541 20.84 -25.71 0.35
C GLN A 541 19.76 -24.69 -0.03
N SER A 542 18.97 -24.30 0.96
CA SER A 542 17.76 -23.44 0.96
C SER A 542 17.53 -22.45 -0.21
N PRO A 543 16.29 -21.97 -0.44
CA PRO A 543 15.89 -21.01 -1.49
C PRO A 543 16.66 -19.67 -1.59
N LYS A 544 17.63 -19.40 -0.70
CA LYS A 544 18.50 -18.22 -0.75
C LYS A 544 19.28 -18.09 -2.07
N GLU A 545 19.71 -19.18 -2.69
CA GLU A 545 20.46 -19.13 -3.96
C GLU A 545 19.55 -18.96 -5.19
N GLU A 546 18.37 -19.60 -5.17
CA GLU A 546 17.35 -19.39 -6.21
C GLU A 546 16.77 -17.96 -6.16
N TYR A 547 16.67 -17.38 -4.97
CA TYR A 547 16.26 -15.99 -4.75
C TYR A 547 17.29 -14.97 -5.27
N GLN A 548 18.59 -15.30 -5.19
CA GLN A 548 19.65 -14.52 -5.84
C GLN A 548 19.57 -14.67 -7.37
N ARG A 549 19.32 -15.89 -7.89
CA ARG A 549 19.09 -16.14 -9.32
C ARG A 549 17.87 -15.40 -9.86
N GLN A 550 16.74 -15.40 -9.17
CA GLN A 550 15.54 -14.64 -9.56
C GLN A 550 15.74 -13.13 -9.43
N SER A 551 16.55 -12.66 -8.47
CA SER A 551 16.98 -11.26 -8.42
C SER A 551 17.87 -10.87 -9.60
N ILE A 552 18.68 -11.80 -10.12
CA ILE A 552 19.50 -11.58 -11.33
C ILE A 552 18.60 -11.56 -12.56
N LEU A 553 17.65 -12.50 -12.67
CA LEU A 553 16.67 -12.54 -13.76
C LEU A 553 15.74 -11.32 -13.76
N SER A 554 15.28 -10.83 -12.60
CA SER A 554 14.48 -9.59 -12.52
C SER A 554 15.30 -8.35 -12.88
N LYS A 555 16.60 -8.33 -12.53
CA LYS A 555 17.53 -7.28 -12.94
C LYS A 555 17.85 -7.33 -14.44
N GLN A 556 17.94 -8.54 -15.02
CA GLN A 556 18.11 -8.75 -16.46
C GLN A 556 16.84 -8.42 -17.25
N TYR A 557 15.66 -8.75 -16.72
CA TYR A 557 14.37 -8.36 -17.29
C TYR A 557 14.20 -6.83 -17.27
N PHE A 558 14.59 -6.18 -16.17
CA PHE A 558 14.64 -4.71 -16.07
C PHE A 558 15.69 -4.09 -16.99
N SER A 559 16.85 -4.72 -17.22
CA SER A 559 17.84 -4.20 -18.17
C SER A 559 17.41 -4.40 -19.64
N LEU A 560 16.58 -5.42 -19.91
CA LEU A 560 16.01 -5.69 -21.24
C LEU A 560 14.78 -4.84 -21.56
N HIS A 561 14.06 -4.34 -20.54
CA HIS A 561 12.81 -3.56 -20.69
C HIS A 561 12.91 -2.13 -20.16
N GLN A 562 14.13 -1.61 -19.96
CA GLN A 562 14.31 -0.17 -20.02
C GLN A 562 13.81 0.30 -21.38
N ILE A 563 13.03 1.37 -21.37
CA ILE A 563 12.65 2.12 -22.58
C ILE A 563 13.95 2.38 -23.34
N ALA A 564 14.19 1.59 -24.39
CA ALA A 564 15.30 1.82 -25.28
C ALA A 564 15.08 3.22 -25.88
N PRO A 565 16.12 4.08 -25.93
CA PRO A 565 16.02 5.29 -26.71
C PRO A 565 15.68 4.89 -28.16
N ILE A 566 14.71 5.60 -28.74
CA ILE A 566 14.23 5.43 -30.11
C ILE A 566 15.45 5.33 -31.06
N GLN A 567 15.69 4.17 -31.65
CA GLN A 567 16.68 3.96 -32.71
C GLN A 567 16.01 3.74 -34.07
N LYS A 568 16.73 4.14 -35.11
CA LYS A 568 16.29 4.38 -36.50
C LYS A 568 15.73 3.13 -37.21
N PRO A 569 14.80 3.32 -38.17
CA PRO A 569 14.24 2.22 -38.94
C PRO A 569 15.32 1.59 -39.86
N GLY A 570 15.53 0.28 -39.75
CA GLY A 570 16.29 -0.50 -40.75
C GLY A 570 17.35 -1.48 -40.26
N GLN A 571 17.52 -1.72 -38.96
CA GLN A 571 18.41 -2.80 -38.47
C GLN A 571 17.64 -3.82 -37.64
N MET A 572 17.80 -5.10 -38.00
CA MET A 572 17.33 -6.25 -37.23
C MET A 572 17.89 -6.20 -35.79
N THR A 573 17.05 -6.48 -34.82
CA THR A 573 17.39 -6.50 -33.40
C THR A 573 18.07 -7.82 -33.02
N LYS A 574 18.95 -7.80 -32.00
CA LYS A 574 19.48 -9.03 -31.37
C LYS A 574 18.38 -9.95 -30.82
N ALA A 575 17.18 -9.41 -30.55
CA ALA A 575 15.99 -10.17 -30.18
C ALA A 575 15.43 -10.98 -31.37
N GLU A 576 15.51 -10.44 -32.59
CA GLU A 576 15.16 -11.16 -33.83
C GLU A 576 16.20 -12.23 -34.19
N GLU A 577 17.50 -11.98 -33.97
CA GLU A 577 18.56 -13.01 -34.10
C GLU A 577 18.40 -14.15 -33.08
N VAL A 578 17.99 -13.83 -31.85
CA VAL A 578 17.72 -14.84 -30.80
C VAL A 578 16.44 -15.62 -31.10
N ASN A 579 15.38 -14.97 -31.61
CA ASN A 579 14.17 -15.66 -32.03
C ASN A 579 14.39 -16.55 -33.28
N GLN A 580 15.24 -16.15 -34.23
CA GLN A 580 15.66 -17.02 -35.35
C GLN A 580 16.50 -18.21 -34.87
N LYS A 581 17.39 -18.02 -33.89
CA LYS A 581 18.14 -19.13 -33.26
C LYS A 581 17.24 -20.08 -32.47
N ILE A 582 16.20 -19.57 -31.80
CA ILE A 582 15.22 -20.39 -31.08
C ILE A 582 14.33 -21.18 -32.07
N GLN A 583 13.96 -20.60 -33.21
CA GLN A 583 13.23 -21.31 -34.27
C GLN A 583 14.08 -22.34 -35.04
N GLN A 584 15.40 -22.16 -35.09
CA GLN A 584 16.31 -23.18 -35.64
C GLN A 584 16.60 -24.33 -34.64
N LEU A 585 16.40 -24.11 -33.34
CA LEU A 585 16.61 -25.13 -32.29
C LEU A 585 15.34 -25.97 -32.00
N SER A 586 14.20 -25.66 -32.59
CA SER A 586 12.93 -26.39 -32.38
C SER A 586 12.72 -27.62 -33.27
N PHE A 587 13.74 -28.09 -33.98
CA PHE A 587 13.69 -29.33 -34.77
C PHE A 587 14.89 -30.23 -34.51
N THR A 588 14.99 -30.78 -33.29
CA THR A 588 15.72 -32.05 -33.10
C THR A 588 15.23 -32.75 -31.83
N ASN A 589 14.42 -33.81 -32.06
CA ASN A 589 14.35 -35.10 -31.36
C ASN A 589 14.38 -35.14 -29.83
N PHE A 590 13.32 -35.68 -29.21
CA PHE A 590 13.36 -36.83 -28.28
C PHE A 590 11.92 -37.33 -28.00
N PRO A 591 11.72 -38.58 -27.56
CA PRO A 591 10.76 -39.50 -28.15
C PRO A 591 9.52 -39.69 -27.25
N LEU A 592 8.40 -40.00 -27.89
CA LEU A 592 7.18 -40.49 -27.24
C LEU A 592 7.39 -41.91 -26.73
N HIS A 593 7.29 -42.09 -25.41
CA HIS A 593 6.99 -43.37 -24.79
C HIS A 593 6.27 -43.12 -23.45
N PHE A 594 4.96 -43.33 -23.37
CA PHE A 594 4.37 -44.62 -22.99
C PHE A 594 2.83 -44.59 -23.13
N LYS A 595 2.32 -45.81 -23.33
CA LYS A 595 0.99 -46.32 -23.66
C LYS A 595 -0.21 -45.70 -22.93
#